data_AF-A0A3A5UWU1-F1
#
_entry.id   AF-A0A3A5UWU1-F1
#
_cell.length_a   1.000
_cell.length_b   1.000
_cell.length_c   1.000
_cell.angle_alpha   90.00
_cell.angle_beta   90.00
_cell.angle_gamma   90.00
#
_symmetry.space_group_name_H-M   'P 1'
#
loop_
_entity.id
_entity.type
_entity.pdbx_description
1 polymer ?
#
loop_
_entity_poly.entity_id
_entity_poly.type
_entity_poly.pdbx_seq_one_letter_code
_entity_poly.pdbx_strand_id
1 'polypeptide(L)'
;MRSMTKLLEDLEKSGILISKHIKTAMEQVDPAKFTDHELDYFWNDKPVPFLTTESGMSKTISAPHMIVTMLHHLEIVKGQKILLMGSKGGYISALLNNLVGENGKITIIEPHEEVRSYTQSKLKEYLESGKIYLNNSNDLENIDDYYFDRILITGFVKKVPSEIKFKVKNDGFILGPVGSIVHQRLIKKEKQGDEWIDTDLGGVVFGPMDISELERNPFEPDNLVEHMENALELILEVIEIEEESLNRINNLIWSLKNLPPEIPIVDEYSTEEEILENPVMELLLAEMEWLGPLWPILTGIDGLDITNIESINNEYYSNNGGHEDLIP
;
A
#
# COMPACT_ATOMS: atom_id res chain seq x y z
N MET A 1 -18.83 -22.09 13.59
CA MET A 1 -17.76 -22.64 12.72
C MET A 1 -17.37 -21.50 11.79
N ARG A 2 -16.13 -21.02 11.85
CA ARG A 2 -15.63 -19.99 10.93
C ARG A 2 -15.42 -20.66 9.57
N SER A 3 -16.07 -20.16 8.52
CA SER A 3 -15.98 -20.73 7.17
C SER A 3 -16.00 -19.61 6.14
N MET A 4 -15.37 -19.86 4.97
CA MET A 4 -15.37 -18.92 3.85
C MET A 4 -16.78 -18.54 3.42
N THR A 5 -17.69 -19.51 3.30
CA THR A 5 -19.10 -19.25 2.94
C THR A 5 -19.77 -18.29 3.91
N LYS A 6 -19.57 -18.47 5.23
CA LYS A 6 -20.17 -17.61 6.25
C LYS A 6 -19.59 -16.19 6.20
N LEU A 7 -18.26 -16.07 6.04
CA LEU A 7 -17.58 -14.79 5.87
C LEU A 7 -18.16 -14.02 4.67
N LEU A 8 -18.23 -14.67 3.50
CA LEU A 8 -18.74 -14.04 2.28
C LEU A 8 -20.22 -13.65 2.40
N GLU A 9 -21.06 -14.46 3.05
CA GLU A 9 -22.47 -14.10 3.32
C GLU A 9 -22.60 -12.85 4.20
N ASP A 10 -21.70 -12.68 5.17
CA ASP A 10 -21.74 -11.51 6.05
C ASP A 10 -21.23 -10.26 5.33
N LEU A 11 -20.21 -10.38 4.47
CA LEU A 11 -19.77 -9.30 3.58
C LEU A 11 -20.88 -8.88 2.58
N GLU A 12 -21.59 -9.84 1.98
CA GLU A 12 -22.75 -9.56 1.10
C GLU A 12 -23.85 -8.77 1.84
N LYS A 13 -24.12 -9.12 3.10
CA LYS A 13 -25.11 -8.39 3.94
C LYS A 13 -24.67 -6.97 4.28
N SER A 14 -23.36 -6.73 4.41
CA SER A 14 -22.80 -5.41 4.63
C SER A 14 -22.75 -4.54 3.36
N GLY A 15 -23.23 -5.05 2.22
CA GLY A 15 -23.35 -4.30 0.97
C GLY A 15 -22.19 -4.50 -0.01
N ILE A 16 -21.24 -5.40 0.29
CA ILE A 16 -20.12 -5.69 -0.61
C ILE A 16 -20.62 -6.54 -1.78
N LEU A 17 -20.29 -6.11 -3.01
CA LEU A 17 -20.72 -6.78 -4.23
C LEU A 17 -19.86 -8.02 -4.52
N ILE A 18 -20.43 -9.21 -4.31
CA ILE A 18 -19.73 -10.48 -4.54
C ILE A 18 -20.35 -11.22 -5.71
N SER A 19 -19.58 -11.42 -6.79
CA SER A 19 -20.06 -12.24 -7.91
C SER A 19 -19.96 -13.73 -7.56
N LYS A 20 -20.81 -14.56 -8.19
CA LYS A 20 -20.76 -16.02 -8.02
C LYS A 20 -19.37 -16.60 -8.32
N HIS A 21 -18.67 -16.09 -9.33
CA HIS A 21 -17.34 -16.56 -9.70
C HIS A 21 -16.29 -16.21 -8.63
N ILE A 22 -16.36 -15.01 -8.04
CA ILE A 22 -15.48 -14.60 -6.93
C ILE A 22 -15.75 -15.48 -5.71
N LYS A 23 -17.03 -15.68 -5.35
CA LYS A 23 -17.43 -16.55 -4.23
C LYS A 23 -16.86 -17.96 -4.38
N THR A 24 -17.04 -18.58 -5.56
CA THR A 24 -16.48 -19.90 -5.84
C THR A 24 -14.95 -19.92 -5.79
N ALA A 25 -14.26 -18.90 -6.32
CA ALA A 25 -12.81 -18.85 -6.27
C ALA A 25 -12.29 -18.78 -4.83
N MET A 26 -12.90 -17.95 -3.98
CA MET A 26 -12.52 -17.83 -2.57
C MET A 26 -12.84 -19.09 -1.76
N GLU A 27 -13.93 -19.79 -2.06
CA GLU A 27 -14.25 -21.08 -1.44
C GLU A 27 -13.28 -22.21 -1.84
N GLN A 28 -12.64 -22.11 -3.00
CA GLN A 28 -11.70 -23.12 -3.51
C GLN A 28 -10.25 -22.89 -3.08
N VAL A 29 -9.85 -21.64 -2.81
CA VAL A 29 -8.49 -21.30 -2.41
C VAL A 29 -8.44 -21.10 -0.90
N ASP A 30 -7.78 -22.03 -0.22
CA ASP A 30 -7.61 -21.98 1.23
C ASP A 30 -6.55 -20.94 1.63
N PRO A 31 -6.92 -19.85 2.34
CA PRO A 31 -5.97 -18.83 2.78
C PRO A 31 -4.90 -19.38 3.76
N ALA A 32 -5.17 -20.49 4.46
CA ALA A 32 -4.21 -21.11 5.38
C ALA A 32 -2.95 -21.64 4.65
N LYS A 33 -3.01 -21.81 3.32
CA LYS A 33 -1.83 -22.20 2.53
C LYS A 33 -0.85 -21.06 2.30
N PHE A 34 -1.23 -19.81 2.59
CA PHE A 34 -0.46 -18.61 2.25
C PHE A 34 0.03 -17.83 3.48
N THR A 35 -0.22 -18.34 4.68
CA THR A 35 0.27 -17.79 5.94
C THR A 35 0.49 -18.92 6.93
N ASP A 36 1.49 -18.78 7.79
CA ASP A 36 1.73 -19.69 8.92
C ASP A 36 1.10 -19.14 10.22
N HIS A 37 0.38 -18.02 10.15
CA HIS A 37 -0.35 -17.40 11.26
C HIS A 37 -1.80 -17.90 11.34
N GLU A 38 -2.37 -17.84 12.54
CA GLU A 38 -3.80 -18.13 12.77
C GLU A 38 -4.70 -17.19 11.97
N LEU A 39 -5.77 -17.73 11.38
CA LEU A 39 -6.69 -17.00 10.49
C LEU A 39 -7.79 -16.24 11.23
N ASP A 40 -7.70 -16.09 12.55
CA ASP A 40 -8.71 -15.41 13.36
C ASP A 40 -8.99 -13.99 12.88
N TYR A 41 -7.96 -13.24 12.51
CA TYR A 41 -8.10 -11.92 11.90
C TYR A 41 -8.81 -11.99 10.54
N PHE A 42 -8.44 -12.95 9.68
CA PHE A 42 -9.06 -13.13 8.36
C PHE A 42 -10.57 -13.38 8.49
N TRP A 43 -10.97 -14.26 9.41
CA TRP A 43 -12.38 -14.60 9.61
C TRP A 43 -13.20 -13.47 10.22
N ASN A 44 -12.56 -12.45 10.79
CA ASN A 44 -13.19 -11.22 11.27
C ASN A 44 -12.99 -10.06 10.29
N ASP A 45 -12.71 -10.35 9.02
CA ASP A 45 -12.51 -9.36 7.96
C ASP A 45 -11.37 -8.36 8.23
N LYS A 46 -10.26 -8.84 8.80
CA LYS A 46 -9.04 -8.06 9.05
C LYS A 46 -7.85 -8.64 8.28
N PRO A 47 -6.81 -7.83 7.96
CA PRO A 47 -5.58 -8.32 7.36
C PRO A 47 -4.90 -9.34 8.26
N VAL A 48 -4.18 -10.28 7.64
CA VAL A 48 -3.45 -11.32 8.38
C VAL A 48 -1.98 -11.30 7.98
N PRO A 49 -1.05 -11.21 8.95
CA PRO A 49 0.37 -11.38 8.69
C PRO A 49 0.67 -12.70 7.96
N PHE A 50 1.61 -12.69 7.03
CA PHE A 50 2.15 -13.90 6.41
C PHE A 50 3.68 -14.02 6.54
N LEU A 51 4.37 -12.88 6.68
CA LEU A 51 5.82 -12.82 6.84
C LEU A 51 6.17 -11.61 7.69
N THR A 52 7.11 -11.77 8.61
CA THR A 52 7.85 -10.65 9.21
C THR A 52 9.25 -10.66 8.61
N THR A 53 9.66 -9.56 7.99
CA THR A 53 10.99 -9.43 7.35
C THR A 53 12.11 -9.36 8.40
N GLU A 54 13.36 -9.49 7.95
CA GLU A 54 14.52 -9.32 8.83
C GLU A 54 14.56 -7.94 9.50
N SER A 55 14.05 -6.90 8.83
CA SER A 55 13.85 -5.55 9.36
C SER A 55 12.70 -5.41 10.37
N GLY A 56 12.04 -6.51 10.75
CA GLY A 56 10.95 -6.53 11.73
C GLY A 56 9.58 -6.10 11.17
N MET A 57 9.47 -5.89 9.86
CA MET A 57 8.26 -5.39 9.24
C MET A 57 7.29 -6.53 8.90
N SER A 58 6.04 -6.40 9.38
CA SER A 58 4.99 -7.38 9.08
C SER A 58 4.36 -7.13 7.70
N LYS A 59 4.31 -8.18 6.88
CA LYS A 59 3.61 -8.22 5.59
C LYS A 59 2.32 -9.00 5.74
N THR A 60 1.25 -8.47 5.16
CA THR A 60 -0.10 -8.97 5.38
C THR A 60 -0.78 -9.41 4.09
N ILE A 61 -1.62 -10.43 4.19
CA ILE A 61 -2.71 -10.70 3.26
C ILE A 61 -3.79 -9.66 3.56
N SER A 62 -4.30 -8.99 2.54
CA SER A 62 -5.36 -7.98 2.67
C SER A 62 -6.62 -8.55 3.32
N ALA A 63 -7.42 -7.67 3.95
CA ALA A 63 -8.72 -8.04 4.49
C ALA A 63 -9.64 -8.62 3.39
N PRO A 64 -10.48 -9.62 3.71
CA PRO A 64 -11.45 -10.22 2.79
C PRO A 64 -12.32 -9.22 2.01
N HIS A 65 -12.89 -8.19 2.64
CA HIS A 65 -13.68 -7.17 1.92
C HIS A 65 -12.86 -6.48 0.84
N MET A 66 -11.59 -6.19 1.13
CA MET A 66 -10.69 -5.50 0.21
C MET A 66 -10.30 -6.42 -0.95
N ILE A 67 -10.03 -7.70 -0.67
CA ILE A 67 -9.79 -8.71 -1.71
C ILE A 67 -11.00 -8.80 -2.64
N VAL A 68 -12.21 -8.94 -2.09
CA VAL A 68 -13.44 -9.02 -2.88
C VAL A 68 -13.66 -7.74 -3.71
N THR A 69 -13.45 -6.57 -3.12
CA THR A 69 -13.60 -5.26 -3.77
C THR A 69 -12.62 -5.13 -4.94
N MET A 70 -11.34 -5.45 -4.73
CA MET A 70 -10.34 -5.46 -5.81
C MET A 70 -10.71 -6.44 -6.93
N LEU A 71 -11.10 -7.68 -6.59
CA LEU A 71 -11.49 -8.68 -7.59
C LEU A 71 -12.76 -8.29 -8.37
N HIS A 72 -13.70 -7.62 -7.71
CA HIS A 72 -14.91 -7.10 -8.33
C HIS A 72 -14.56 -6.04 -9.37
N HIS A 73 -13.79 -5.01 -8.97
CA HIS A 73 -13.42 -3.89 -9.84
C HIS A 73 -12.34 -4.24 -10.88
N LEU A 74 -11.66 -5.38 -10.75
CA LEU A 74 -10.74 -5.88 -11.77
C LEU A 74 -11.47 -6.47 -12.99
N GLU A 75 -12.80 -6.68 -12.90
CA GLU A 75 -13.66 -7.08 -14.02
C GLU A 75 -13.08 -8.27 -14.81
N ILE A 76 -12.75 -9.33 -14.07
CA ILE A 76 -11.96 -10.45 -14.57
C ILE A 76 -12.79 -11.30 -15.55
N VAL A 77 -12.20 -11.56 -16.71
CA VAL A 77 -12.74 -12.44 -17.75
C VAL A 77 -11.77 -13.59 -18.01
N LYS A 78 -12.32 -14.76 -18.33
CA LYS A 78 -11.52 -15.95 -18.67
C LYS A 78 -10.57 -15.66 -19.83
N GLY A 79 -9.33 -16.16 -19.73
CA GLY A 79 -8.29 -15.99 -20.74
C GLY A 79 -7.48 -14.70 -20.65
N GLN A 80 -7.80 -13.81 -19.71
CA GLN A 80 -7.03 -12.58 -19.51
C GLN A 80 -5.61 -12.85 -19.00
N LYS A 81 -4.70 -11.97 -19.41
CA LYS A 81 -3.37 -11.81 -18.84
C LYS A 81 -3.40 -10.69 -17.80
N ILE A 82 -3.05 -11.00 -16.57
CA ILE A 82 -3.09 -10.05 -15.46
C ILE A 82 -1.68 -9.88 -14.89
N LEU A 83 -1.23 -8.64 -14.77
CA LEU A 83 -0.03 -8.28 -14.01
C LEU A 83 -0.43 -7.95 -12.58
N LEU A 84 0.24 -8.55 -11.60
CA LEU A 84 0.12 -8.25 -10.19
C LEU A 84 1.41 -7.60 -9.70
N MET A 85 1.33 -6.34 -9.27
CA MET A 85 2.40 -5.64 -8.57
C MET A 85 2.21 -5.84 -7.06
N GLY A 86 3.16 -6.53 -6.43
CA GLY A 86 3.09 -6.93 -5.03
C GLY A 86 2.43 -8.29 -4.89
N SER A 87 3.17 -9.26 -4.38
CA SER A 87 2.74 -10.66 -4.35
C SER A 87 1.80 -10.98 -3.20
N LYS A 88 1.89 -10.26 -2.08
CA LYS A 88 1.08 -10.45 -0.85
C LYS A 88 1.01 -11.92 -0.40
N GLY A 89 2.13 -12.63 -0.49
CA GLY A 89 2.23 -14.05 -0.12
C GLY A 89 1.59 -15.02 -1.11
N GLY A 90 0.97 -14.53 -2.19
CA GLY A 90 0.45 -15.33 -3.30
C GLY A 90 -1.04 -15.67 -3.25
N TYR A 91 -1.77 -15.32 -2.20
CA TYR A 91 -3.20 -15.66 -2.07
C TYR A 91 -4.05 -15.06 -3.20
N ILE A 92 -3.89 -13.76 -3.47
CA ILE A 92 -4.60 -13.07 -4.56
C ILE A 92 -4.24 -13.69 -5.91
N SER A 93 -2.96 -14.04 -6.14
CA SER A 93 -2.52 -14.67 -7.39
C SER A 93 -3.20 -16.02 -7.63
N ALA A 94 -3.39 -16.82 -6.57
CA ALA A 94 -4.10 -18.09 -6.66
C ALA A 94 -5.59 -17.88 -6.99
N LEU A 95 -6.24 -16.86 -6.40
CA LEU A 95 -7.61 -16.47 -6.74
C LEU A 95 -7.73 -16.02 -8.20
N LEU A 96 -6.83 -15.13 -8.64
CA LEU A 96 -6.80 -14.64 -10.01
C LEU A 96 -6.61 -15.79 -11.01
N ASN A 97 -5.70 -16.73 -10.75
CA ASN A 97 -5.49 -17.91 -11.57
C ASN A 97 -6.77 -18.76 -11.74
N ASN A 98 -7.54 -18.94 -10.66
CA ASN A 98 -8.83 -19.64 -10.75
C ASN A 98 -9.86 -18.86 -11.59
N LEU A 99 -9.89 -17.54 -11.47
CA LEU A 99 -10.85 -16.66 -12.15
C LEU A 99 -10.56 -16.53 -13.65
N VAL A 100 -9.30 -16.38 -14.06
CA VAL A 100 -8.91 -16.29 -15.48
C VAL A 100 -8.98 -17.66 -16.17
N GLY A 101 -8.91 -18.76 -15.42
CA GLY A 101 -9.04 -20.12 -15.93
C GLY A 101 -7.85 -20.57 -16.80
N GLU A 102 -8.04 -21.69 -17.52
CA GLU A 102 -6.94 -22.42 -18.17
C GLU A 102 -6.15 -21.63 -19.22
N ASN A 103 -6.80 -20.70 -19.92
CA ASN A 103 -6.18 -19.90 -20.98
C ASN A 103 -5.61 -18.56 -20.48
N GLY A 104 -5.83 -18.23 -19.20
CA GLY A 104 -5.31 -17.01 -18.61
C GLY A 104 -3.89 -17.16 -18.10
N LYS A 105 -3.26 -16.03 -17.78
CA LYS A 105 -1.91 -16.00 -17.22
C LYS A 105 -1.81 -14.92 -16.15
N ILE A 106 -1.14 -15.25 -15.05
CA ILE A 106 -0.84 -14.30 -13.98
C ILE A 106 0.67 -14.05 -13.96
N THR A 107 1.08 -12.80 -14.08
CA THR A 107 2.48 -12.40 -13.91
C THR A 107 2.58 -11.56 -12.66
N ILE A 108 3.50 -11.90 -11.76
CA ILE A 108 3.71 -11.21 -10.49
C ILE A 108 5.07 -10.51 -10.55
N ILE A 109 5.10 -9.27 -10.08
CA ILE A 109 6.31 -8.49 -9.81
C ILE A 109 6.39 -8.26 -8.31
N GLU A 110 7.41 -8.81 -7.68
CA GLU A 110 7.69 -8.61 -6.26
C GLU A 110 9.10 -8.04 -6.08
N PRO A 111 9.23 -6.75 -5.69
CA PRO A 111 10.52 -6.12 -5.45
C PRO A 111 11.28 -6.79 -4.31
N HIS A 112 10.59 -7.15 -3.21
CA HIS A 112 11.26 -7.57 -1.99
C HIS A 112 11.66 -9.05 -2.03
N GLU A 113 12.95 -9.32 -1.83
CA GLU A 113 13.51 -10.67 -1.99
C GLU A 113 12.93 -11.68 -1.01
N GLU A 114 12.77 -11.33 0.28
CA GLU A 114 12.19 -12.25 1.26
C GLU A 114 10.72 -12.56 0.95
N VAL A 115 9.96 -11.56 0.53
CA VAL A 115 8.53 -11.71 0.20
C VAL A 115 8.38 -12.54 -1.07
N ARG A 116 9.27 -12.33 -2.05
CA ARG A 116 9.34 -13.12 -3.28
C ARG A 116 9.67 -14.57 -2.98
N SER A 117 10.67 -14.83 -2.14
CA SER A 117 11.07 -16.19 -1.72
C SER A 117 9.95 -16.90 -0.97
N TYR A 118 9.28 -16.20 -0.04
CA TYR A 118 8.11 -16.71 0.65
C TYR A 118 6.99 -17.09 -0.34
N THR A 119 6.64 -16.15 -1.24
CA THR A 119 5.62 -16.36 -2.27
C THR A 119 5.95 -17.52 -3.19
N GLN A 120 7.22 -17.65 -3.60
CA GLN A 120 7.68 -18.75 -4.44
C GLN A 120 7.44 -20.10 -3.77
N SER A 121 7.68 -20.18 -2.45
CA SER A 121 7.43 -21.41 -1.69
C SER A 121 5.94 -21.76 -1.61
N LYS A 122 5.06 -20.77 -1.38
CA LYS A 122 3.60 -20.98 -1.27
C LYS A 122 2.94 -21.23 -2.63
N LEU A 123 3.48 -20.69 -3.72
CA LEU A 123 2.97 -20.86 -5.09
C LEU A 123 3.66 -21.97 -5.90
N LYS A 124 4.51 -22.80 -5.29
CA LYS A 124 5.31 -23.81 -6.01
C LYS A 124 4.54 -24.61 -7.05
N GLU A 125 3.40 -25.20 -6.68
CA GLU A 125 2.55 -25.98 -7.60
C GLU A 125 1.99 -25.15 -8.76
N TYR A 126 1.64 -23.87 -8.50
CA TYR A 126 1.13 -22.96 -9.52
C TYR A 126 2.23 -22.54 -10.51
N LEU A 127 3.44 -22.30 -10.02
CA LEU A 127 4.60 -21.96 -10.84
C LEU A 127 5.00 -23.14 -11.74
N GLU A 128 5.03 -24.36 -11.19
CA GLU A 128 5.32 -25.59 -11.93
C GLU A 128 4.27 -25.87 -13.03
N SER A 129 3.02 -25.43 -12.83
CA SER A 129 1.97 -25.52 -13.86
C SER A 129 2.18 -24.56 -15.05
N GLY A 130 3.07 -23.56 -14.91
CA GLY A 130 3.35 -22.55 -15.94
C GLY A 130 2.25 -21.51 -16.14
N LYS A 131 1.30 -21.39 -15.20
CA LYS A 131 0.19 -20.41 -15.28
C LYS A 131 0.45 -19.13 -14.51
N ILE A 132 1.29 -19.21 -13.48
CA ILE A 132 1.74 -18.06 -12.70
C ILE A 132 3.24 -17.91 -12.93
N TYR A 133 3.69 -16.68 -13.15
CA TYR A 133 5.09 -16.30 -13.26
C TYR A 133 5.41 -15.32 -12.14
N LEU A 134 6.49 -15.56 -11.41
CA LEU A 134 6.95 -14.68 -10.33
C LEU A 134 8.31 -14.10 -10.71
N ASN A 135 8.40 -12.78 -10.76
CA ASN A 135 9.57 -12.05 -11.23
C ASN A 135 9.95 -10.95 -10.23
N ASN A 136 11.18 -10.45 -10.35
CA ASN A 136 11.64 -9.27 -9.62
C ASN A 136 11.37 -7.97 -10.44
N SER A 137 11.61 -6.81 -9.85
CA SER A 137 11.36 -5.51 -10.52
C SER A 137 12.18 -5.28 -11.79
N ASN A 138 13.42 -5.77 -11.84
CA ASN A 138 14.32 -5.61 -12.99
C ASN A 138 13.88 -6.44 -14.19
N ASP A 139 13.05 -7.45 -13.96
CA ASP A 139 12.54 -8.31 -15.03
C ASP A 139 11.38 -7.65 -15.79
N LEU A 140 10.78 -6.56 -15.27
CA LEU A 140 9.58 -5.95 -15.84
C LEU A 140 9.75 -5.64 -17.34
N GLU A 141 10.90 -5.08 -17.73
CA GLU A 141 11.22 -4.77 -19.13
C GLU A 141 11.28 -6.03 -20.01
N ASN A 142 11.82 -7.13 -19.48
CA ASN A 142 12.10 -8.38 -20.18
C ASN A 142 10.91 -9.35 -20.24
N ILE A 143 9.74 -8.97 -19.72
CA ILE A 143 8.54 -9.81 -19.82
C ILE A 143 8.03 -9.83 -21.27
N ASP A 144 8.13 -11.00 -21.90
CA ASP A 144 7.72 -11.29 -23.28
C ASP A 144 6.21 -11.06 -23.55
N ASP A 145 5.39 -11.04 -22.50
CA ASP A 145 3.99 -10.66 -22.63
C ASP A 145 3.89 -9.13 -22.79
N TYR A 146 3.95 -8.68 -24.05
CA TYR A 146 4.02 -7.26 -24.42
C TYR A 146 2.89 -6.40 -23.81
N TYR A 147 1.70 -6.97 -23.57
CA TYR A 147 0.57 -6.22 -23.01
C TYR A 147 -0.37 -7.08 -22.14
N PHE A 148 -0.73 -6.54 -20.98
CA PHE A 148 -1.69 -7.09 -20.01
C PHE A 148 -3.09 -6.52 -20.23
N ASP A 149 -4.11 -7.36 -19.98
CA ASP A 149 -5.51 -6.95 -20.01
C ASP A 149 -5.88 -6.16 -18.75
N ARG A 150 -5.30 -6.53 -17.61
CA ARG A 150 -5.49 -5.90 -16.31
C ARG A 150 -4.17 -5.82 -15.57
N ILE A 151 -3.98 -4.75 -14.82
CA ILE A 151 -2.87 -4.63 -13.87
C ILE A 151 -3.45 -4.32 -12.50
N LEU A 152 -3.10 -5.12 -11.50
CA LEU A 152 -3.50 -4.92 -10.11
C LEU A 152 -2.26 -4.56 -9.29
N ILE A 153 -2.29 -3.42 -8.59
CA ILE A 153 -1.27 -3.03 -7.62
C ILE A 153 -1.83 -3.28 -6.22
N THR A 154 -1.08 -4.00 -5.38
CA THR A 154 -1.53 -4.39 -4.03
C THR A 154 -0.72 -3.75 -2.92
N GLY A 155 0.23 -2.89 -3.22
CA GLY A 155 0.81 -1.92 -2.30
C GLY A 155 0.57 -0.51 -2.80
N PHE A 156 0.48 0.48 -1.92
CA PHE A 156 0.26 1.86 -2.38
C PHE A 156 1.47 2.36 -3.17
N VAL A 157 1.17 3.21 -4.15
CA VAL A 157 2.16 3.94 -4.94
C VAL A 157 1.80 5.42 -4.95
N LYS A 158 2.81 6.30 -4.87
CA LYS A 158 2.61 7.75 -4.97
C LYS A 158 1.96 8.13 -6.29
N LYS A 159 2.48 7.54 -7.36
CA LYS A 159 1.97 7.66 -8.73
C LYS A 159 2.15 6.31 -9.42
N VAL A 160 1.27 6.01 -10.35
CA VAL A 160 1.39 4.80 -11.17
C VAL A 160 2.68 4.87 -12.02
N PRO A 161 3.60 3.89 -11.89
CA PRO A 161 4.86 3.87 -12.63
C PRO A 161 4.64 3.94 -14.15
N SER A 162 5.48 4.72 -14.83
CA SER A 162 5.31 5.01 -16.26
C SER A 162 5.54 3.76 -17.13
N GLU A 163 6.46 2.91 -16.70
CA GLU A 163 6.89 1.66 -17.33
C GLU A 163 5.72 0.67 -17.44
N ILE A 164 4.86 0.67 -16.41
CA ILE A 164 3.68 -0.20 -16.33
C ILE A 164 2.60 0.25 -17.32
N LYS A 165 2.43 1.57 -17.52
CA LYS A 165 1.43 2.12 -18.45
C LYS A 165 1.68 1.66 -19.89
N PHE A 166 2.94 1.49 -20.27
CA PHE A 166 3.32 0.99 -21.59
C PHE A 166 3.00 -0.50 -21.80
N LYS A 167 2.77 -1.26 -20.73
CA LYS A 167 2.39 -2.69 -20.78
C LYS A 167 0.90 -2.93 -20.66
N VAL A 168 0.05 -1.89 -20.71
CA VAL A 168 -1.41 -2.04 -20.72
C VAL A 168 -1.93 -2.09 -22.15
N LYS A 169 -2.73 -3.11 -22.47
CA LYS A 169 -3.45 -3.21 -23.76
C LYS A 169 -4.40 -2.03 -23.93
N ASN A 170 -4.77 -1.75 -25.19
CA ASN A 170 -5.93 -0.90 -25.44
C ASN A 170 -7.17 -1.54 -24.78
N ASP A 171 -8.02 -0.71 -24.16
CA ASP A 171 -9.17 -1.13 -23.35
C ASP A 171 -8.80 -1.95 -22.08
N GLY A 172 -7.51 -2.03 -21.77
CA GLY A 172 -7.01 -2.51 -20.48
C GLY A 172 -7.02 -1.40 -19.43
N PHE A 173 -6.81 -1.78 -18.18
CA PHE A 173 -6.74 -0.81 -17.10
C PHE A 173 -5.83 -1.25 -15.96
N ILE A 174 -5.45 -0.26 -15.16
CA ILE A 174 -4.69 -0.42 -13.92
C ILE A 174 -5.67 -0.20 -12.77
N LEU A 175 -5.64 -1.05 -11.76
CA LEU A 175 -6.38 -0.91 -10.52
C LEU A 175 -5.37 -0.93 -9.37
N GLY A 176 -5.40 0.05 -8.48
CA GLY A 176 -4.51 0.03 -7.33
C GLY A 176 -4.66 1.23 -6.39
N PRO A 177 -4.13 1.11 -5.17
CA PRO A 177 -4.05 2.21 -4.23
C PRO A 177 -3.01 3.24 -4.71
N VAL A 178 -3.45 4.48 -4.91
CA VAL A 178 -2.62 5.61 -5.34
C VAL A 178 -2.78 6.75 -4.34
N GLY A 179 -1.66 7.33 -3.91
CA GLY A 179 -1.64 8.44 -2.94
C GLY A 179 -0.41 8.39 -2.03
N SER A 180 -0.53 8.99 -0.86
CA SER A 180 0.53 9.08 0.15
C SER A 180 0.37 8.01 1.23
N ILE A 181 1.27 7.95 2.21
CA ILE A 181 1.13 6.99 3.33
C ILE A 181 -0.15 7.25 4.15
N VAL A 182 -0.56 8.52 4.27
CA VAL A 182 -1.68 8.97 5.11
C VAL A 182 -3.01 8.98 4.37
N HIS A 183 -2.98 9.09 3.05
CA HIS A 183 -4.19 9.17 2.24
C HIS A 183 -3.99 8.46 0.91
N GLN A 184 -4.72 7.37 0.73
CA GLN A 184 -4.66 6.57 -0.48
C GLN A 184 -6.08 6.37 -0.99
N ARG A 185 -6.20 6.41 -2.31
CA ARG A 185 -7.47 6.14 -3.00
C ARG A 185 -7.30 4.94 -3.91
N LEU A 186 -8.31 4.08 -3.95
CA LEU A 186 -8.33 2.98 -4.90
C LEU A 186 -8.74 3.53 -6.26
N ILE A 187 -7.78 3.62 -7.19
CA ILE A 187 -8.00 4.22 -8.51
C ILE A 187 -8.06 3.13 -9.56
N LYS A 188 -9.10 3.16 -10.40
CA LYS A 188 -9.18 2.43 -11.68
C LYS A 188 -8.79 3.38 -12.81
N LYS A 189 -7.66 3.13 -13.45
CA LYS A 189 -7.09 3.92 -14.56
C LYS A 189 -7.28 3.19 -15.88
N GLU A 190 -8.27 3.58 -16.67
CA GLU A 190 -8.65 2.92 -17.92
C GLU A 190 -7.96 3.56 -19.13
N LYS A 191 -7.39 2.74 -20.01
CA LYS A 191 -6.73 3.20 -21.24
C LYS A 191 -7.71 3.23 -22.40
N GLN A 192 -8.04 4.42 -22.88
CA GLN A 192 -8.94 4.64 -24.01
C GLN A 192 -8.16 5.31 -25.15
N GLY A 193 -7.62 4.48 -26.05
CA GLY A 193 -6.68 4.95 -27.08
C GLY A 193 -5.40 5.50 -26.45
N ASP A 194 -5.13 6.79 -26.68
CA ASP A 194 -3.97 7.51 -26.13
C ASP A 194 -4.28 8.22 -24.80
N GLU A 195 -5.54 8.22 -24.35
CA GLU A 195 -5.99 8.87 -23.12
C GLU A 195 -6.14 7.89 -21.97
N TRP A 196 -6.01 8.41 -20.74
CA TRP A 196 -6.25 7.67 -19.50
C TRP A 196 -7.39 8.32 -18.75
N ILE A 197 -8.38 7.52 -18.36
CA ILE A 197 -9.53 7.96 -17.57
C ILE A 197 -9.47 7.33 -16.19
N ASP A 198 -9.60 8.16 -15.17
CA ASP A 198 -9.50 7.75 -13.77
C ASP A 198 -10.91 7.65 -13.18
N THR A 199 -11.19 6.52 -12.55
CA THR A 199 -12.35 6.35 -11.67
C THR A 199 -11.84 6.13 -10.26
N ASP A 200 -12.27 7.00 -9.36
CA ASP A 200 -12.01 6.91 -7.93
C ASP A 200 -13.05 6.01 -7.26
N LEU A 201 -12.56 4.95 -6.59
CA LEU A 201 -13.38 3.93 -5.94
C LEU A 201 -13.42 4.08 -4.42
N GLY A 202 -12.81 5.13 -3.86
CA GLY A 202 -12.85 5.46 -2.44
C GLY A 202 -11.51 5.33 -1.72
N GLY A 203 -11.52 5.75 -0.45
CA GLY A 203 -10.35 5.72 0.44
C GLY A 203 -9.98 4.30 0.86
N VAL A 204 -8.68 4.02 0.92
CA VAL A 204 -8.12 2.72 1.32
C VAL A 204 -6.83 2.90 2.11
N VAL A 205 -6.39 1.84 2.79
CA VAL A 205 -5.09 1.81 3.47
C VAL A 205 -4.36 0.54 3.06
N PHE A 206 -3.21 0.71 2.44
CA PHE A 206 -2.29 -0.34 2.08
C PHE A 206 -0.89 0.00 2.58
N GLY A 207 -0.08 -1.02 2.87
CA GLY A 207 1.37 -0.85 2.97
C GLY A 207 1.96 -0.48 1.60
N PRO A 208 3.14 0.15 1.56
CA PRO A 208 3.75 0.60 0.31
C PRO A 208 4.19 -0.56 -0.56
N MET A 209 4.24 -0.28 -1.87
CA MET A 209 4.74 -1.19 -2.89
C MET A 209 6.26 -1.38 -2.79
N ASP A 210 7.00 -0.31 -2.48
CA ASP A 210 8.45 -0.35 -2.21
C ASP A 210 8.70 -0.16 -0.71
N ILE A 211 9.52 -1.03 -0.13
CA ILE A 211 9.80 -1.06 1.31
C ILE A 211 10.85 -0.03 1.68
N SER A 212 11.66 0.42 0.72
CA SER A 212 12.55 1.56 0.91
C SER A 212 11.77 2.82 1.34
N GLU A 213 10.48 2.92 1.01
CA GLU A 213 9.60 4.01 1.47
C GLU A 213 9.27 3.94 2.97
N LEU A 214 9.39 2.77 3.61
CA LEU A 214 9.20 2.60 5.06
C LEU A 214 10.50 2.60 5.85
N GLU A 215 11.62 2.32 5.21
CA GLU A 215 12.96 2.42 5.80
C GLU A 215 13.51 3.85 5.75
N ARG A 216 12.79 4.75 5.06
CA ARG A 216 13.06 6.18 5.04
C ARG A 216 12.81 6.78 6.42
N ASN A 217 13.81 7.50 6.91
CA ASN A 217 13.73 8.19 8.18
C ASN A 217 12.61 9.25 8.11
N PRO A 218 11.61 9.24 9.01
CA PRO A 218 10.52 10.21 8.95
C PRO A 218 10.98 11.65 9.18
N PHE A 219 12.15 11.85 9.79
CA PHE A 219 12.76 13.16 10.02
C PHE A 219 13.71 13.59 8.89
N GLU A 220 13.85 12.82 7.82
CA GLU A 220 14.50 13.34 6.61
C GLU A 220 13.66 14.48 6.01
N PRO A 221 14.29 15.61 5.64
CA PRO A 221 13.57 16.79 5.14
C PRO A 221 12.64 16.48 3.97
N ASP A 222 13.11 15.67 3.02
CA ASP A 222 12.34 15.33 1.82
C ASP A 222 11.06 14.56 2.18
N ASN A 223 11.12 13.68 3.18
CA ASN A 223 9.95 12.93 3.64
C ASN A 223 8.97 13.86 4.39
N LEU A 224 9.45 14.68 5.32
CA LEU A 224 8.61 15.66 6.02
C LEU A 224 7.90 16.61 5.05
N VAL A 225 8.65 17.16 4.10
CA VAL A 225 8.12 18.02 3.04
C VAL A 225 7.02 17.31 2.27
N GLU A 226 7.28 16.08 1.83
CA GLU A 226 6.30 15.30 1.08
C GLU A 226 5.03 15.05 1.90
N HIS A 227 5.15 14.65 3.16
CA HIS A 227 3.98 14.43 4.03
C HIS A 227 3.18 15.71 4.22
N MET A 228 3.86 16.82 4.54
CA MET A 228 3.21 18.11 4.75
C MET A 228 2.52 18.64 3.49
N GLU A 229 3.14 18.52 2.32
CA GLU A 229 2.54 18.94 1.05
C GLU A 229 1.31 18.11 0.71
N ASN A 230 1.39 16.78 0.87
CA ASN A 230 0.25 15.89 0.62
C ASN A 230 -0.90 16.16 1.60
N ALA A 231 -0.60 16.35 2.89
CA ALA A 231 -1.62 16.67 3.89
C ALA A 231 -2.27 18.03 3.60
N LEU A 232 -1.48 19.03 3.22
CA LEU A 232 -1.98 20.36 2.89
C LEU A 232 -2.90 20.34 1.65
N GLU A 233 -2.53 19.60 0.60
CA GLU A 233 -3.36 19.40 -0.59
C GLU A 233 -4.75 18.87 -0.20
N LEU A 234 -4.80 17.84 0.66
CA LEU A 234 -6.05 17.22 1.11
C LEU A 234 -6.88 18.13 2.01
N ILE A 235 -6.24 18.84 2.94
CA ILE A 235 -6.97 19.75 3.83
C ILE A 235 -7.66 20.85 3.00
N LEU A 236 -6.95 21.40 2.01
CA LEU A 236 -7.48 22.44 1.13
C LEU A 236 -8.61 21.96 0.22
N GLU A 237 -8.73 20.66 -0.06
CA GLU A 237 -9.88 20.10 -0.77
C GLU A 237 -11.16 20.09 0.08
N VAL A 238 -11.03 20.01 1.41
CA VAL A 238 -12.15 19.78 2.33
C VAL A 238 -12.55 21.04 3.10
N ILE A 239 -11.58 21.85 3.52
CA ILE A 239 -11.79 23.03 4.36
C ILE A 239 -10.94 24.22 3.92
N GLU A 240 -11.44 25.42 4.15
CA GLU A 240 -10.64 26.64 4.02
C GLU A 240 -9.74 26.80 5.25
N ILE A 241 -8.45 27.02 5.01
CA ILE A 241 -7.45 27.30 6.04
C ILE A 241 -7.23 28.81 6.11
N GLU A 242 -7.08 29.36 7.31
CA GLU A 242 -6.71 30.77 7.50
C GLU A 242 -5.37 31.09 6.81
N GLU A 243 -5.30 32.23 6.13
CA GLU A 243 -4.14 32.64 5.32
C GLU A 243 -2.83 32.66 6.13
N GLU A 244 -2.89 33.05 7.41
CA GLU A 244 -1.75 33.04 8.31
C GLU A 244 -1.22 31.62 8.54
N SER A 245 -2.10 30.66 8.86
CA SER A 245 -1.74 29.25 9.06
C SER A 245 -1.16 28.63 7.78
N LEU A 246 -1.79 28.91 6.64
CA LEU A 246 -1.30 28.45 5.33
C LEU A 246 0.11 29.00 5.04
N ASN A 247 0.37 30.27 5.34
CA ASN A 247 1.69 30.87 5.17
C ASN A 247 2.74 30.23 6.09
N ARG A 248 2.40 29.91 7.35
CA ARG A 248 3.32 29.24 8.28
C ARG A 248 3.70 27.85 7.78
N ILE A 249 2.73 27.05 7.33
CA ILE A 249 2.98 25.72 6.77
C ILE A 249 3.88 25.81 5.53
N ASN A 250 3.57 26.71 4.59
CA ASN A 250 4.38 26.91 3.39
C ASN A 250 5.81 27.39 3.71
N ASN A 251 5.99 28.27 4.70
CA ASN A 251 7.31 28.72 5.12
C ASN A 251 8.14 27.61 5.77
N LEU A 252 7.50 26.73 6.56
CA LEU A 252 8.17 25.56 7.13
C LEU A 252 8.58 24.57 6.02
N ILE A 253 7.67 24.25 5.09
CA ILE A 253 7.98 23.41 3.91
C ILE A 253 9.13 24.01 3.12
N TRP A 254 9.10 25.32 2.87
CA TRP A 254 10.18 26.02 2.17
C TRP A 254 11.50 25.92 2.94
N SER A 255 11.48 26.08 4.26
CA SER A 255 12.69 26.00 5.09
C SER A 255 13.31 24.61 5.06
N LEU A 256 12.49 23.56 5.18
CA LEU A 256 12.91 22.17 5.07
C LEU A 256 13.53 21.88 3.68
N LYS A 257 12.92 22.36 2.59
CA LYS A 257 13.47 22.21 1.22
C LYS A 257 14.81 22.92 0.99
N ASN A 258 15.11 23.94 1.79
CA ASN A 258 16.32 24.76 1.66
C ASN A 258 17.36 24.45 2.74
N LEU A 259 17.19 23.35 3.48
CA LEU A 259 18.22 22.87 4.40
C LEU A 259 19.50 22.47 3.65
N PRO A 260 20.67 22.49 4.32
CA PRO A 260 21.91 22.02 3.74
C PRO A 260 21.81 20.55 3.29
N PRO A 261 22.52 20.14 2.22
CA PRO A 261 22.39 18.79 1.65
C PRO A 261 22.99 17.67 2.52
N GLU A 262 23.84 17.99 3.49
CA GLU A 262 24.47 17.03 4.40
C GLU A 262 23.93 17.25 5.82
N ILE A 263 22.80 16.61 6.12
CA ILE A 263 22.17 16.68 7.45
C ILE A 263 22.53 15.41 8.22
N PRO A 264 22.94 15.52 9.49
CA PRO A 264 23.09 14.37 10.37
C PRO A 264 21.80 13.54 10.42
N ILE A 265 21.92 12.22 10.40
CA ILE A 265 20.78 11.31 10.53
C ILE A 265 20.41 11.22 12.01
N VAL A 266 19.12 11.32 12.32
CA VAL A 266 18.57 11.06 13.67
C VAL A 266 17.93 9.68 13.68
N ASP A 267 18.43 8.79 14.52
CA ASP A 267 17.94 7.43 14.70
C ASP A 267 17.88 7.04 16.18
N GLU A 268 17.48 5.79 16.46
CA GLU A 268 17.36 5.24 17.82
C GLU A 268 18.67 5.18 18.62
N TYR A 269 19.83 5.39 17.97
CA TYR A 269 21.14 5.43 18.60
C TYR A 269 21.66 6.85 18.84
N SER A 270 20.93 7.85 18.35
CA SER A 270 21.29 9.26 18.46
C SER A 270 21.13 9.75 19.90
N THR A 271 22.10 10.51 20.38
CA THR A 271 22.06 11.14 21.70
C THR A 271 21.10 12.34 21.72
N GLU A 272 20.60 12.72 22.90
CA GLU A 272 19.73 13.91 23.02
C GLU A 272 20.40 15.19 22.48
N GLU A 273 21.72 15.32 22.65
CA GLU A 273 22.50 16.45 22.13
C GLU A 273 22.52 16.44 20.59
N GLU A 274 22.77 15.28 19.98
CA GLU A 274 22.75 15.12 18.51
C GLU A 274 21.35 15.38 17.92
N ILE A 275 20.29 15.01 18.63
CA ILE A 275 18.91 15.28 18.23
C ILE A 275 18.61 16.78 18.29
N LEU A 276 18.99 17.46 19.37
CA LEU A 276 18.72 18.89 19.55
C LEU A 276 19.56 19.78 18.62
N GLU A 277 20.77 19.35 18.26
CA GLU A 277 21.63 20.05 17.30
C GLU A 277 21.27 19.75 15.83
N ASN A 278 20.33 18.83 15.58
CA ASN A 278 19.92 18.50 14.24
C ASN A 278 19.16 19.68 13.58
N PRO A 279 19.56 20.16 12.39
CA PRO A 279 18.90 21.28 11.71
C PRO A 279 17.41 21.08 11.45
N VAL A 280 16.96 19.83 11.22
CA VAL A 280 15.53 19.52 11.06
C VAL A 280 14.82 19.69 12.40
N MET A 281 15.37 19.13 13.47
CA MET A 281 14.78 19.21 14.80
C MET A 281 14.74 20.64 15.32
N GLU A 282 15.78 21.45 15.06
CA GLU A 282 15.80 22.87 15.41
C GLU A 282 14.64 23.63 14.75
N LEU A 283 14.43 23.41 13.44
CA LEU A 283 13.30 24.01 12.71
C LEU A 283 11.95 23.55 13.24
N LEU A 284 11.80 22.25 13.49
CA LEU A 284 10.56 21.68 14.03
C LEU A 284 10.26 22.27 15.41
N LEU A 285 11.22 22.22 16.35
CA LEU A 285 11.08 22.74 17.71
C LEU A 285 10.76 24.24 17.73
N ALA A 286 11.36 25.03 16.83
CA ALA A 286 11.06 26.46 16.70
C ALA A 286 9.59 26.74 16.35
N GLU A 287 8.95 25.82 15.62
CA GLU A 287 7.57 25.95 15.15
C GLU A 287 6.57 25.10 15.99
N MET A 288 7.02 24.39 17.02
CA MET A 288 6.18 23.42 17.74
C MET A 288 4.93 24.00 18.40
N GLU A 289 4.94 25.26 18.81
CA GLU A 289 3.80 25.88 19.50
C GLU A 289 2.50 25.81 18.68
N TRP A 290 2.59 26.00 17.36
CA TRP A 290 1.44 25.89 16.46
C TRP A 290 1.43 24.58 15.68
N LEU A 291 2.60 23.99 15.44
CA LEU A 291 2.73 22.76 14.66
C LEU A 291 2.27 21.53 15.46
N GLY A 292 2.49 21.49 16.78
CA GLY A 292 2.17 20.33 17.63
C GLY A 292 0.74 19.80 17.45
N PRO A 293 -0.31 20.64 17.54
CA PRO A 293 -1.69 20.20 17.30
C PRO A 293 -1.97 19.72 15.87
N LEU A 294 -1.19 20.17 14.89
CA LEU A 294 -1.33 19.79 13.48
C LEU A 294 -0.40 18.63 13.08
N TRP A 295 0.57 18.28 13.92
CA TRP A 295 1.62 17.34 13.61
C TRP A 295 1.10 15.96 13.17
N PRO A 296 0.15 15.32 13.89
CA PRO A 296 -0.38 14.02 13.46
C PRO A 296 -1.10 14.11 12.11
N ILE A 297 -1.75 15.24 11.82
CA ILE A 297 -2.49 15.46 10.57
C ILE A 297 -1.50 15.67 9.41
N LEU A 298 -0.45 16.45 9.64
CA LEU A 298 0.53 16.83 8.61
C LEU A 298 1.52 15.71 8.29
N THR A 299 1.80 14.83 9.24
CA THR A 299 2.82 13.78 9.09
C THR A 299 2.25 12.36 9.08
N GLY A 300 1.05 12.14 9.64
CA GLY A 300 0.49 10.81 9.84
C GLY A 300 1.14 10.02 10.97
N ILE A 301 1.99 10.66 11.75
CA ILE A 301 2.72 10.03 12.85
C ILE A 301 1.91 10.25 14.13
N ASP A 302 1.25 9.20 14.59
CA ASP A 302 0.58 9.19 15.90
C ASP A 302 1.60 8.97 17.02
N GLY A 303 1.41 9.65 18.15
CA GLY A 303 2.11 9.34 19.40
C GLY A 303 3.55 9.87 19.57
N LEU A 304 4.18 10.43 18.53
CA LEU A 304 5.47 11.13 18.71
C LEU A 304 5.25 12.48 19.42
N ASP A 305 5.58 12.50 20.70
CA ASP A 305 5.78 13.74 21.43
C ASP A 305 7.19 14.23 21.12
N ILE A 306 7.32 15.10 20.11
CA ILE A 306 8.60 15.71 19.69
C ILE A 306 9.22 16.53 20.83
N THR A 307 8.44 16.90 21.85
CA THR A 307 8.92 17.57 23.06
C THR A 307 9.44 16.58 24.12
N ASN A 308 9.20 15.29 23.93
CA ASN A 308 9.68 14.20 24.76
C ASN A 308 10.53 13.23 23.92
N ILE A 309 11.84 13.49 23.87
CA ILE A 309 12.84 12.76 23.08
C ILE A 309 12.85 11.25 23.38
N GLU A 310 12.42 10.82 24.58
CA GLU A 310 12.27 9.40 24.91
C GLU A 310 11.21 8.67 24.06
N SER A 311 10.24 9.39 23.47
CA SER A 311 9.22 8.84 22.56
C SER A 311 9.78 8.51 21.17
N ILE A 312 10.86 9.17 20.75
CA ILE A 312 11.60 8.87 19.51
C ILE A 312 12.34 7.54 19.64
N ASN A 313 12.75 7.18 20.88
CA ASN A 313 13.51 5.98 21.21
C ASN A 313 12.64 4.77 21.59
N ASN A 314 11.36 4.98 21.87
CA ASN A 314 10.42 3.92 22.28
C ASN A 314 9.10 4.10 21.55
N GLU A 315 9.04 3.73 20.27
CA GLU A 315 7.93 2.93 19.77
C GLU A 315 8.21 2.40 18.36
N TYR A 316 8.02 1.10 18.23
CA TYR A 316 7.92 0.42 16.94
C TYR A 316 6.93 1.19 16.07
N TYR A 317 7.27 1.40 14.80
CA TYR A 317 6.32 1.74 13.73
C TYR A 317 5.28 0.63 13.58
N SER A 318 4.37 0.52 14.55
CA SER A 318 3.15 -0.22 14.44
C SER A 318 2.20 0.64 13.62
N ASN A 319 2.42 0.64 12.30
CA ASN A 319 1.35 0.88 11.34
C ASN A 319 0.33 -0.28 11.41
N ASN A 320 -0.27 -0.47 12.59
CA ASN A 320 -1.53 -1.18 12.76
C ASN A 320 -2.62 -0.18 12.42
N GLY A 321 -2.68 0.23 11.14
CA GLY A 321 -3.88 0.81 10.57
C GLY A 321 -4.98 -0.25 10.63
N GLY A 322 -5.71 -0.25 11.72
CA GLY A 322 -6.85 -1.13 11.94
C GLY A 322 -7.96 -0.77 10.96
N HIS A 323 -8.51 -1.76 10.28
CA HIS A 323 -9.68 -1.66 9.40
C HIS A 323 -10.99 -1.37 10.16
N GLU A 324 -10.94 -0.62 11.26
CA GLU A 324 -12.13 -0.39 12.09
C GLU A 324 -13.03 0.70 11.48
N ASP A 325 -12.48 1.59 10.65
CA ASP A 325 -13.21 2.71 10.03
C ASP A 325 -13.83 2.39 8.65
N LEU A 326 -13.73 1.15 8.18
CA LEU A 326 -14.33 0.69 6.91
C LEU A 326 -15.43 -0.35 7.10
N ILE A 327 -15.89 -0.56 8.33
CA ILE A 327 -17.09 -1.34 8.62
C ILE A 327 -18.21 -0.33 8.91
N PRO A 328 -19.32 -0.31 8.13
CA PRO A 328 -20.48 0.52 8.43
C PRO A 328 -21.05 0.31 9.84
#